data_AF-A0A357AZ60-F1
#
_entry.id   AF-A0A357AZ60-F1
#
_cell.length_a   1.000
_cell.length_b   1.000
_cell.length_c   1.000
_cell.angle_alpha   90.00
_cell.angle_beta   90.00
_cell.angle_gamma   90.00
#
_symmetry.space_group_name_H-M   'P 1'
#
loop_
_entity.id
_entity.type
_entity.pdbx_description
1 polymer ?
#
loop_
_entity_poly.entity_id
_entity_poly.type
_entity_poly.pdbx_seq_one_letter_code
_entity_poly.pdbx_strand_id
1 'polypeptide(L)'
;MNVGRISLAILSVALLLTANLHVVYSVSVAGSELPGRYSAAQIQAGESAARAAAEEISRYSGECAGYEKYATVRFSPPDGDALSLALALLENSSGVDVAWRVSVDGEDLGKTTDPTALGEVLESILADRAVHDAVSAEFADTIALRRVFVPEGWEYDLMALSRALRDTTQVISITSDGTVRYS
;
A
#
# COMPACT_ATOMS: atom_id res chain seq x y z
N MET A 1 -33.36 43.61 -28.75
CA MET A 1 -32.68 42.53 -28.00
C MET A 1 -31.36 43.10 -27.49
N ASN A 2 -31.21 43.27 -26.17
CA ASN A 2 -30.24 44.21 -25.57
C ASN A 2 -28.81 43.65 -25.59
N VAL A 3 -27.94 44.25 -26.41
CA VAL A 3 -26.50 43.93 -26.54
C VAL A 3 -25.80 43.90 -25.17
N GLY A 4 -26.15 44.80 -24.25
CA GLY A 4 -25.59 44.82 -22.89
C GLY A 4 -25.95 43.63 -22.00
N ARG A 5 -27.11 42.99 -22.22
CA ARG A 5 -27.48 41.75 -21.50
C ARG A 5 -26.72 40.55 -22.05
N ILE A 6 -26.49 40.52 -23.36
CA ILE A 6 -25.75 39.46 -24.03
C ILE A 6 -24.27 39.52 -23.63
N SER A 7 -23.66 40.70 -23.55
CA SER A 7 -22.26 40.84 -23.12
C SER A 7 -22.05 40.43 -21.66
N LEU A 8 -22.95 40.80 -20.75
CA LEU A 8 -22.93 40.35 -19.35
C LEU A 8 -23.09 38.82 -19.24
N ALA A 9 -23.97 38.23 -20.04
CA ALA A 9 -24.14 36.78 -20.08
C ALA A 9 -22.84 36.09 -20.55
N ILE A 10 -22.22 36.55 -21.64
CA ILE A 10 -20.95 36.01 -22.14
C ILE A 10 -19.84 36.13 -21.09
N LEU A 11 -19.72 37.28 -20.43
CA LEU A 11 -18.71 37.50 -19.38
C LEU A 11 -18.94 36.56 -18.18
N SER A 12 -20.20 36.39 -17.75
CA SER A 12 -20.53 35.49 -16.65
C SER A 12 -20.20 34.03 -16.96
N VAL A 13 -20.47 33.57 -18.18
CA VAL A 13 -20.09 32.23 -18.65
C VAL A 13 -18.56 32.08 -18.70
N ALA A 14 -17.83 33.09 -19.21
CA ALA A 14 -16.37 33.05 -19.25
C ALA A 14 -15.74 32.99 -17.84
N LEU A 15 -16.28 33.75 -16.88
CA LEU A 15 -15.86 33.70 -15.48
C LEU A 15 -16.18 32.35 -14.84
N LEU A 16 -17.32 31.76 -15.15
CA LEU A 16 -17.70 30.45 -14.63
C LEU A 16 -16.80 29.35 -15.22
N LEU A 17 -16.49 29.40 -16.51
CA LEU A 17 -15.53 28.48 -17.14
C LEU A 17 -14.15 28.59 -16.49
N THR A 18 -13.63 29.82 -16.33
CA THR A 18 -12.30 30.03 -15.74
C THR A 18 -12.22 29.66 -14.26
N ALA A 19 -13.26 29.92 -13.47
CA ALA A 19 -13.32 29.52 -12.07
C ALA A 19 -13.34 28.00 -11.86
N ASN A 20 -13.74 27.23 -12.88
CA ASN A 20 -13.77 25.77 -12.84
C ASN A 20 -12.57 25.14 -13.57
N LEU A 21 -11.62 25.93 -14.08
CA LEU A 21 -10.38 25.39 -14.66
C LEU A 21 -9.38 25.09 -13.55
N HIS A 22 -9.00 23.83 -13.45
CA HIS A 22 -7.98 23.32 -12.55
C HIS A 22 -6.73 22.95 -13.34
N VAL A 23 -5.57 23.47 -12.92
CA VAL A 23 -4.28 22.93 -13.35
C VAL A 23 -4.03 21.67 -12.54
N VAL A 24 -3.95 20.54 -13.23
CA VAL A 24 -3.72 19.23 -12.62
C VAL A 24 -2.51 18.55 -13.27
N TYR A 25 -1.92 17.60 -12.56
CA TYR A 25 -0.71 16.92 -12.96
C TYR A 25 -0.94 15.41 -13.06
N SER A 26 -0.48 14.79 -14.14
CA SER A 26 -0.14 13.37 -14.09
C SER A 26 1.24 13.23 -13.45
N VAL A 27 1.44 12.19 -12.65
CA VAL A 27 2.70 11.96 -11.92
C VAL A 27 3.15 10.53 -12.18
N SER A 28 4.44 10.36 -12.48
CA SER A 28 5.07 9.05 -12.65
C SER A 28 6.24 8.88 -11.69
N VAL A 29 6.31 7.72 -11.05
CA VAL A 29 7.40 7.34 -10.13
C VAL A 29 8.03 6.07 -10.67
N ALA A 30 9.38 6.04 -10.76
CA ALA A 30 10.13 4.91 -11.33
C ALA A 30 9.58 4.40 -12.68
N GLY A 31 9.16 5.33 -13.56
CA GLY A 31 8.62 5.02 -14.88
C GLY A 31 7.15 4.56 -14.91
N SER A 32 6.48 4.42 -13.76
CA SER A 32 5.07 4.04 -13.68
C SER A 32 4.18 5.26 -13.38
N GLU A 33 3.20 5.52 -14.24
CA GLU A 33 2.21 6.59 -14.00
C GLU A 33 1.28 6.18 -12.85
N LEU A 34 1.16 7.07 -11.85
CA LEU A 34 0.25 6.88 -10.74
C LEU A 34 -1.19 7.19 -11.15
N PRO A 35 -2.17 6.46 -10.60
CA PRO A 35 -3.57 6.73 -10.88
C PRO A 35 -3.97 8.12 -10.37
N GLY A 36 -4.91 8.73 -11.10
CA GLY A 36 -5.49 10.04 -10.77
C GLY A 36 -4.70 11.23 -11.30
N ARG A 37 -5.16 12.41 -10.88
CA ARG A 37 -4.62 13.71 -11.24
C ARG A 37 -4.40 14.54 -9.99
N TYR A 38 -3.21 15.08 -9.86
CA TYR A 38 -2.75 15.72 -8.64
C TYR A 38 -2.80 17.23 -8.78
N SER A 39 -3.05 17.95 -7.69
CA SER A 39 -2.69 19.37 -7.57
C SER A 39 -1.24 19.53 -7.15
N ALA A 40 -0.69 20.74 -7.33
CA ALA A 40 0.66 21.06 -6.83
C ALA A 40 0.77 20.86 -5.31
N ALA A 41 -0.29 21.18 -4.55
CA ALA A 41 -0.32 21.01 -3.10
C ALA A 41 -0.28 19.54 -2.69
N GLN A 42 -1.02 18.65 -3.38
CA GLN A 42 -0.99 17.22 -3.12
C GLN A 42 0.38 16.61 -3.45
N ILE A 43 1.02 17.06 -4.54
CA ILE A 43 2.38 16.64 -4.89
C ILE A 43 3.37 17.03 -3.79
N GLN A 44 3.33 18.29 -3.36
CA GLN A 44 4.21 18.79 -2.31
C GLN A 44 3.98 18.05 -0.99
N ALA A 45 2.72 17.80 -0.62
CA ALA A 45 2.38 17.05 0.58
C ALA A 45 2.93 15.62 0.51
N GLY A 46 2.70 14.90 -0.60
CA GLY A 46 3.19 13.54 -0.80
C GLY A 46 4.72 13.45 -0.78
N GLU A 47 5.40 14.38 -1.45
CA GLU A 47 6.86 14.48 -1.45
C GLU A 47 7.42 14.73 -0.04
N SER A 48 6.82 15.67 0.70
CA SER A 48 7.26 15.99 2.06
C SER A 48 7.07 14.82 3.03
N ALA A 49 5.94 14.09 2.91
CA ALA A 49 5.64 12.93 3.73
C ALA A 49 6.60 11.77 3.41
N ALA A 50 6.84 11.50 2.13
CA ALA A 50 7.78 10.47 1.69
C ALA A 50 9.21 10.77 2.19
N ARG A 51 9.67 12.02 2.05
CA ARG A 51 10.99 12.42 2.51
C ARG A 51 11.14 12.26 4.02
N ALA A 52 10.18 12.74 4.80
CA ALA A 52 10.21 12.60 6.26
C ALA A 52 10.24 11.12 6.68
N ALA A 53 9.42 10.27 6.06
CA ALA A 53 9.41 8.84 6.33
C ALA A 53 10.72 8.15 5.92
N ALA A 54 11.26 8.47 4.75
CA ALA A 54 12.53 7.92 4.26
C ALA A 54 13.69 8.29 5.18
N GLU A 55 13.76 9.54 5.65
CA GLU A 55 14.77 10.00 6.62
C GLU A 55 14.68 9.24 7.95
N GLU A 56 13.47 9.02 8.45
CA GLU A 56 13.25 8.27 9.70
C GLU A 56 13.66 6.79 9.54
N ILE A 57 13.23 6.14 8.46
CA ILE A 57 13.48 4.71 8.22
C ILE A 57 14.96 4.46 7.93
N SER A 58 15.56 5.23 7.04
CA SER A 58 16.97 5.08 6.65
C SER A 58 17.94 5.60 7.71
N ARG A 59 17.46 6.21 8.81
CA ARG A 59 18.29 6.91 9.80
C ARG A 59 19.19 7.97 9.15
N TYR A 60 18.60 8.78 8.27
CA TYR A 60 19.22 9.91 7.56
C TYR A 60 20.25 9.56 6.47
N SER A 61 20.31 8.31 5.99
CA SER A 61 21.21 7.93 4.90
C SER A 61 20.52 7.78 3.53
N GLY A 62 19.19 7.82 3.49
CA GLY A 62 18.39 7.61 2.29
C GLY A 62 18.02 8.91 1.56
N GLU A 63 18.13 8.88 0.24
CA GLU A 63 17.56 9.89 -0.65
C GLU A 63 16.14 9.50 -1.07
N CYS A 64 15.21 10.44 -0.91
CA CYS A 64 13.84 10.29 -1.39
C CYS A 64 13.81 10.20 -2.93
N ALA A 65 13.02 9.26 -3.44
CA ALA A 65 12.85 9.08 -4.88
C ALA A 65 12.38 10.36 -5.59
N GLY A 66 12.77 10.50 -6.86
CA GLY A 66 12.24 11.52 -7.76
C GLY A 66 10.94 11.09 -8.44
N TYR A 67 10.29 12.04 -9.11
CA TYR A 67 9.11 11.81 -9.92
C TYR A 67 9.09 12.72 -11.15
N GLU A 68 8.40 12.26 -12.20
CA GLU A 68 8.06 13.08 -13.35
C GLU A 68 6.64 13.61 -13.21
N LYS A 69 6.38 14.84 -13.70
CA LYS A 69 5.02 15.38 -13.74
C LYS A 69 4.73 16.11 -15.04
N TYR A 70 3.51 15.94 -15.55
CA TYR A 70 3.03 16.62 -16.74
C TYR A 70 1.77 17.41 -16.42
N ALA A 71 1.78 18.70 -16.74
CA ALA A 71 0.66 19.60 -16.45
C ALA A 71 -0.43 19.51 -17.53
N THR A 72 -1.68 19.54 -17.11
CA THR A 72 -2.85 19.64 -17.99
C THR A 72 -3.91 20.50 -17.32
N VAL A 73 -4.70 21.22 -18.11
CA VAL A 73 -5.83 22.01 -17.60
C VAL A 73 -7.12 21.21 -17.79
N ARG A 74 -7.92 21.09 -16.72
CA ARG A 74 -9.18 20.33 -16.72
C ARG A 74 -10.29 21.07 -15.98
N PHE A 75 -11.54 20.77 -16.33
CA PHE A 75 -12.70 21.25 -15.57
C PHE A 75 -13.01 20.38 -14.33
N SER A 76 -12.48 19.16 -14.30
CA SER A 76 -12.60 18.27 -13.16
C SER A 76 -11.55 18.63 -12.10
N PRO A 77 -11.91 18.58 -10.81
CA PRO A 77 -10.94 18.75 -9.73
C PRO A 77 -9.90 17.62 -9.74
N PRO A 78 -8.74 17.83 -9.09
CA PRO A 78 -7.79 16.76 -8.85
C PRO A 78 -8.40 15.67 -7.98
N ASP A 79 -8.15 14.42 -8.33
CA ASP A 79 -8.63 13.19 -7.68
C ASP A 79 -7.49 12.29 -7.21
N GLY A 80 -6.23 12.68 -7.46
CA GLY A 80 -5.05 12.00 -6.96
C GLY A 80 -4.94 12.09 -5.44
N ASP A 81 -4.26 11.12 -4.83
CA ASP A 81 -4.11 11.00 -3.38
C ASP A 81 -2.65 11.20 -2.97
N ALA A 82 -2.41 12.18 -2.08
CA ALA A 82 -1.08 12.51 -1.61
C ALA A 82 -0.41 11.33 -0.88
N LEU A 83 -1.20 10.49 -0.18
CA LEU A 83 -0.67 9.29 0.48
C LEU A 83 -0.20 8.26 -0.55
N SER A 84 -0.97 8.01 -1.60
CA SER A 84 -0.60 7.11 -2.69
C SER A 84 0.71 7.55 -3.37
N LEU A 85 0.89 8.86 -3.62
CA LEU A 85 2.17 9.40 -4.08
C LEU A 85 3.30 9.19 -3.06
N ALA A 86 3.04 9.47 -1.77
CA ALA A 86 4.05 9.32 -0.72
C ALA A 86 4.54 7.87 -0.62
N LEU A 87 3.64 6.90 -0.66
CA LEU A 87 3.96 5.47 -0.61
C LEU A 87 4.77 5.04 -1.84
N ALA A 88 4.40 5.50 -3.03
CA ALA A 88 5.13 5.20 -4.26
C ALA A 88 6.56 5.78 -4.25
N LEU A 89 6.73 7.01 -3.75
CA LEU A 89 8.04 7.62 -3.58
C LEU A 89 8.88 6.87 -2.54
N LEU A 90 8.27 6.55 -1.39
CA LEU A 90 8.95 5.87 -0.30
C LEU A 90 9.45 4.47 -0.70
N GLU A 91 8.63 3.72 -1.45
CA GLU A 91 8.99 2.41 -2.01
C GLU A 91 10.19 2.45 -2.96
N ASN A 92 10.40 3.57 -3.64
CA ASN A 92 11.49 3.74 -4.60
C ASN A 92 12.66 4.58 -4.04
N SER A 93 12.64 4.87 -2.73
CA SER A 93 13.68 5.66 -2.07
C SER A 93 14.84 4.76 -1.68
N SER A 94 16.06 5.30 -1.76
CA SER A 94 17.25 4.57 -1.31
C SER A 94 17.27 4.41 0.21
N GLY A 95 17.87 3.33 0.72
CA GLY A 95 17.91 3.07 2.17
C GLY A 95 16.58 2.59 2.76
N VAL A 96 15.57 2.29 1.92
CA VAL A 96 14.25 1.82 2.33
C VAL A 96 13.89 0.56 1.55
N ASP A 97 13.56 -0.50 2.29
CA ASP A 97 13.02 -1.74 1.74
C ASP A 97 11.55 -1.93 2.13
N VAL A 98 10.82 -2.68 1.30
CA VAL A 98 9.45 -3.11 1.59
C VAL A 98 9.49 -4.41 2.38
N ALA A 99 8.73 -4.46 3.47
CA ALA A 99 8.50 -5.67 4.24
C ALA A 99 7.01 -5.86 4.54
N TRP A 100 6.68 -7.00 5.13
CA TRP A 100 5.35 -7.38 5.54
C TRP A 100 5.37 -7.70 7.02
N ARG A 101 4.61 -6.92 7.80
CA ARG A 101 4.31 -7.25 9.19
C ARG A 101 3.28 -8.37 9.21
N VAL A 102 3.56 -9.41 9.99
CA VAL A 102 2.71 -10.59 10.14
C VAL A 102 2.06 -10.54 11.51
N SER A 103 0.74 -10.71 11.54
CA SER A 103 0.00 -10.78 12.79
C SER A 103 -1.03 -11.90 12.77
N VAL A 104 -1.26 -12.52 13.93
CA VAL A 104 -2.28 -13.56 14.15
C VAL A 104 -3.26 -13.05 15.19
N ASP A 105 -4.55 -12.97 14.83
CA ASP A 105 -5.61 -12.38 15.68
C ASP A 105 -5.25 -11.00 16.27
N GLY A 106 -4.43 -10.25 15.54
CA GLY A 106 -3.96 -8.91 15.92
C GLY A 106 -2.66 -8.87 16.71
N GLU A 107 -2.10 -10.01 17.14
CA GLU A 107 -0.79 -10.09 17.78
C GLU A 107 0.34 -9.98 16.74
N ASP A 108 1.29 -9.06 16.94
CA ASP A 108 2.45 -8.87 16.03
C ASP A 108 3.48 -9.97 16.26
N LEU A 109 3.67 -10.83 15.26
CA LEU A 109 4.63 -11.94 15.31
C LEU A 109 5.99 -11.57 14.69
N GLY A 110 6.07 -10.43 14.00
CA GLY A 110 7.29 -9.95 13.36
C GLY A 110 7.07 -9.51 11.92
N LYS A 111 8.16 -9.49 11.14
CA LYS A 111 8.15 -9.04 9.75
C LYS A 111 8.93 -9.99 8.85
N THR A 112 8.59 -10.01 7.57
CA THR A 112 9.33 -10.72 6.50
C THR A 112 9.46 -9.80 5.28
N THR A 113 10.58 -9.87 4.56
CA THR A 113 10.68 -9.24 3.22
C THR A 113 10.22 -10.18 2.10
N ASP A 114 10.10 -11.47 2.39
CA ASP A 114 9.63 -12.49 1.46
C ASP A 114 8.25 -13.03 1.88
N PRO A 115 7.15 -12.52 1.29
CA PRO A 115 5.82 -13.05 1.53
C PRO A 115 5.60 -14.43 0.91
N THR A 116 6.39 -14.83 -0.09
CA THR A 116 6.28 -16.16 -0.74
C THR A 116 6.81 -17.23 0.20
N ALA A 117 8.00 -17.03 0.78
CA ALA A 117 8.56 -17.95 1.77
C ALA A 117 7.66 -18.07 3.02
N LEU A 118 6.97 -16.99 3.40
CA LEU A 118 5.95 -17.05 4.46
C LEU A 118 4.78 -17.94 4.05
N GLY A 119 4.30 -17.85 2.80
CA GLY A 119 3.26 -18.73 2.26
C GLY A 119 3.65 -20.21 2.36
N GLU A 120 4.88 -20.55 1.97
CA GLU A 120 5.40 -21.93 2.09
C GLU A 120 5.44 -22.41 3.54
N VAL A 121 5.80 -21.54 4.49
CA VAL A 121 5.75 -21.85 5.93
C VAL A 121 4.32 -22.14 6.37
N LEU A 122 3.35 -21.31 5.98
CA LEU A 122 1.94 -21.50 6.34
C LEU A 122 1.39 -22.80 5.73
N GLU A 123 1.69 -23.09 4.47
CA GLU A 123 1.31 -24.35 3.82
C GLU A 123 1.95 -25.54 4.52
N SER A 124 3.22 -25.44 4.92
CA SER A 124 3.89 -26.48 5.70
C SER A 124 3.23 -26.71 7.07
N ILE A 125 2.74 -25.67 7.75
CA ILE A 125 2.02 -25.80 9.02
C ILE A 125 0.69 -26.53 8.81
N LEU A 126 -0.06 -26.14 7.78
CA LEU A 126 -1.32 -26.81 7.42
C LEU A 126 -1.08 -28.28 7.11
N ALA A 127 -0.09 -28.61 6.27
CA ALA A 127 0.19 -29.99 5.90
C ALA A 127 0.65 -30.86 7.07
N ASP A 128 1.38 -30.29 8.02
CA ASP A 128 1.90 -30.98 9.21
C ASP A 128 0.81 -31.24 10.25
N ARG A 129 -0.16 -30.32 10.39
CA ARG A 129 -1.23 -30.39 11.40
C ARG A 129 -2.55 -30.94 10.87
N ALA A 130 -2.75 -30.96 9.57
CA ALA A 130 -3.93 -31.54 8.97
C ALA A 130 -4.04 -33.02 9.35
N VAL A 131 -5.25 -33.42 9.74
CA VAL A 131 -5.53 -34.83 10.04
C VAL A 131 -5.44 -35.64 8.74
N HIS A 132 -4.92 -36.87 8.82
CA HIS A 132 -4.64 -37.71 7.63
C HIS A 132 -5.85 -37.97 6.70
N ASP A 133 -7.08 -37.92 7.22
CA ASP A 133 -8.33 -38.09 6.47
C ASP A 133 -9.09 -36.77 6.25
N ALA A 134 -8.40 -35.63 6.42
CA ALA A 134 -8.96 -34.31 6.15
C ALA A 134 -9.22 -34.11 4.65
N VAL A 135 -10.43 -33.63 4.35
CA VAL A 135 -10.85 -33.18 3.02
C VAL A 135 -10.52 -31.70 2.83
N SER A 136 -10.52 -30.93 3.92
CA SER A 136 -10.04 -29.55 3.95
C SER A 136 -9.36 -29.24 5.27
N ALA A 137 -8.36 -28.37 5.23
CA ALA A 137 -7.71 -27.81 6.41
C ALA A 137 -7.53 -26.31 6.23
N GLU A 138 -7.81 -25.54 7.27
CA GLU A 138 -7.65 -24.09 7.29
C GLU A 138 -7.15 -23.64 8.66
N PHE A 139 -6.62 -22.42 8.74
CA PHE A 139 -6.26 -21.83 10.03
C PHE A 139 -7.54 -21.38 10.76
N ALA A 140 -7.61 -21.68 12.06
CA ALA A 140 -8.66 -21.16 12.93
C ALA A 140 -8.55 -19.64 13.11
N ASP A 141 -7.30 -19.15 13.10
CA ASP A 141 -6.95 -17.78 13.43
C ASP A 141 -6.89 -16.89 12.19
N THR A 142 -7.09 -15.59 12.41
CA THR A 142 -6.95 -14.59 11.35
C THR A 142 -5.50 -14.18 11.19
N ILE A 143 -4.84 -14.73 10.17
CA ILE A 143 -3.49 -14.32 9.78
C ILE A 143 -3.59 -13.11 8.85
N ALA A 144 -3.06 -11.97 9.29
CA ALA A 144 -3.04 -10.72 8.53
C ALA A 144 -1.61 -10.33 8.16
N LEU A 145 -1.42 -9.97 6.88
CA LEU A 145 -0.20 -9.36 6.37
C LEU A 145 -0.45 -7.88 6.12
N ARG A 146 0.38 -7.02 6.69
CA ARG A 146 0.35 -5.58 6.45
C ARG A 146 1.67 -5.12 5.87
N ARG A 147 1.61 -4.44 4.73
CA ARG A 147 2.77 -3.80 4.13
C ARG A 147 3.36 -2.75 5.06
N VAL A 148 4.67 -2.77 5.23
CA VAL A 148 5.45 -1.81 6.03
C VAL A 148 6.77 -1.51 5.32
N PHE A 149 7.43 -0.44 5.74
CA PHE A 149 8.75 -0.07 5.24
C PHE A 149 9.79 -0.27 6.35
N VAL A 150 10.97 -0.76 5.97
CA VAL A 150 12.09 -1.06 6.86
C VAL A 150 13.39 -0.47 6.27
N PRO A 151 14.45 -0.30 7.07
CA PRO A 151 15.74 0.11 6.54
C PRO A 151 16.23 -0.89 5.49
N GLU A 152 16.92 -0.41 4.47
CA GLU A 152 17.55 -1.28 3.48
C GLU A 152 18.52 -2.27 4.13
N GLY A 153 18.48 -3.52 3.69
CA GLY A 153 19.31 -4.58 4.25
C GLY A 153 18.88 -5.03 5.65
N TRP A 154 17.65 -4.69 6.07
CA TRP A 154 17.09 -5.22 7.29
C TRP A 154 16.95 -6.75 7.22
N GLU A 155 17.63 -7.44 8.14
CA GLU A 155 17.56 -8.89 8.24
C GLU A 155 16.36 -9.33 9.08
N TYR A 156 15.74 -10.43 8.64
CA TYR A 156 14.66 -11.09 9.36
C TYR A 156 14.97 -12.56 9.58
N ASP A 157 14.54 -13.08 10.73
CA ASP A 157 14.69 -14.49 11.06
C ASP A 157 13.40 -15.23 10.71
N LEU A 158 13.37 -15.81 9.50
CA LEU A 158 12.26 -16.64 9.04
C LEU A 158 12.03 -17.86 9.94
N MET A 159 13.08 -18.39 10.58
CA MET A 159 12.96 -19.55 11.45
C MET A 159 12.29 -19.16 12.78
N ALA A 160 12.64 -18.01 13.34
CA ALA A 160 11.94 -17.46 14.50
C ALA A 160 10.46 -17.17 14.17
N LEU A 161 10.18 -16.56 13.02
CA LEU A 161 8.82 -16.28 12.57
C LEU A 161 8.00 -17.57 12.35
N SER A 162 8.60 -18.59 11.73
CA SER A 162 8.00 -19.91 11.52
C SER A 162 7.65 -20.61 12.84
N ARG A 163 8.54 -20.53 13.84
CA ARG A 163 8.26 -21.05 15.19
C ARG A 163 7.12 -20.29 15.85
N ALA A 164 7.15 -18.96 15.83
CA ALA A 164 6.09 -18.14 16.42
C ALA A 164 4.72 -18.44 15.78
N LEU A 165 4.67 -18.60 14.46
CA LEU A 165 3.45 -19.00 13.76
C LEU A 165 2.97 -20.38 14.19
N ARG A 166 3.87 -21.37 14.28
CA ARG A 166 3.51 -22.70 14.79
C ARG A 166 2.97 -22.62 16.22
N ASP A 167 3.61 -21.86 17.09
CA ASP A 167 3.21 -21.80 18.50
C ASP A 167 1.88 -21.06 18.71
N THR A 168 1.53 -20.14 17.82
CA THR A 168 0.34 -19.28 17.97
C THR A 168 -0.87 -19.79 17.19
N THR A 169 -0.66 -20.35 15.99
CA THR A 169 -1.76 -20.74 15.10
C THR A 169 -2.37 -22.09 15.46
N GLN A 170 -3.65 -22.27 15.18
CA GLN A 170 -4.39 -23.52 15.23
C GLN A 170 -4.95 -23.85 13.85
N VAL A 171 -5.06 -25.15 13.57
CA VAL A 171 -5.59 -25.67 12.30
C VAL A 171 -6.92 -26.38 12.55
N ILE A 172 -7.92 -26.04 11.75
CA ILE A 172 -9.21 -26.71 11.70
C ILE A 172 -9.19 -27.65 10.50
N SER A 173 -9.39 -28.94 10.74
CA SER A 173 -9.52 -29.97 9.71
C SER A 173 -10.96 -30.46 9.63
N ILE A 174 -11.51 -30.58 8.42
CA ILE A 174 -12.80 -31.23 8.15
C ILE A 174 -12.52 -32.59 7.53
N THR A 175 -12.90 -33.67 8.20
CA THR A 175 -12.68 -35.04 7.75
C THR A 175 -13.76 -35.51 6.77
N SER A 176 -13.50 -36.61 6.07
CA SER A 176 -14.40 -37.17 5.05
C SER A 176 -15.81 -37.56 5.55
N ASP A 177 -15.98 -37.77 6.85
CA ASP A 177 -17.25 -38.02 7.53
C ASP A 177 -17.97 -36.72 7.98
N GLY A 178 -17.39 -35.55 7.71
CA GLY A 178 -17.89 -34.24 8.09
C GLY A 178 -17.52 -33.80 9.51
N THR A 179 -16.69 -34.55 10.23
CA THR A 179 -16.26 -34.19 11.58
C THR A 179 -15.23 -33.05 11.54
N VAL A 180 -15.37 -32.08 12.44
CA VAL A 180 -14.41 -30.99 12.62
C VAL A 180 -13.41 -31.35 13.71
N ARG A 181 -12.12 -31.22 13.43
CA ARG A 181 -11.02 -31.44 14.38
C ARG A 181 -10.09 -30.24 14.45
N TYR A 182 -9.56 -29.98 15.64
CA TYR A 182 -8.64 -28.88 15.93
C TYR A 182 -7.26 -29.46 16.24
N SER A 183 -6.21 -28.88 15.68
CA SER A 183 -4.81 -29.31 15.85
C SER A 183 -3.82 -28.15 15.84
#